data_AF-A0AAV2TB49-F1
#
_entry.id   AF-A0AAV2TB49-F1
#
_cell.length_a   1.000
_cell.length_b   1.000
_cell.length_c   1.000
_cell.angle_alpha   90.00
_cell.angle_beta   90.00
_cell.angle_gamma   90.00
#
_symmetry.space_group_name_H-M   'P 1'
#
loop_
_entity.id
_entity.type
_entity.pdbx_description
1 polymer ?
#
loop_
_entity_poly.entity_id
_entity_poly.type
_entity_poly.pdbx_seq_one_letter_code
_entity_poly.pdbx_strand_id
1 'polypeptide(L)'
;MARNYPADTRGQRVLEELYEKENVAQLQWFLKHWKAKKDNPGKPLSPAAIIETPVPPINEVLPHNLLQKINESKQKTAQKLAETSVNEKPESLKGQDKESTCDMYPPDPQTLRLLFDGISKEGKGRVQYLRERNKLNVEQKFQYPIASSMIYGWGNTALLTNSGPQQNRHGRERVIEESFYRRTGIPFIHCEEMI
;
A
#
# COMPACT_ATOMS: atom_id res chain seq x y z
N MET A 1 1.20 8.31 -35.17
CA MET A 1 1.20 8.64 -33.73
C MET A 1 0.76 7.40 -32.97
N ALA A 2 1.70 6.62 -32.43
CA ALA A 2 1.37 5.47 -31.61
C ALA A 2 0.71 5.98 -30.32
N ARG A 3 -0.59 5.72 -30.16
CA ARG A 3 -1.26 5.83 -28.86
C ARG A 3 -0.73 4.69 -28.01
N ASN A 4 0.33 4.94 -27.26
CA ASN A 4 0.77 4.04 -26.20
C ASN A 4 -0.36 4.03 -25.15
N TYR A 5 -1.35 3.16 -25.36
CA TYR A 5 -2.33 2.84 -24.34
C TYR A 5 -1.54 2.41 -23.10
N PRO A 6 -1.80 2.96 -21.91
CA PRO A 6 -1.14 2.49 -20.70
C PRO A 6 -1.62 1.05 -20.44
N ALA A 7 -0.90 0.10 -21.03
CA ALA A 7 -1.07 -1.33 -20.78
C ALA A 7 -0.54 -1.74 -19.39
N ASP A 8 0.05 -0.80 -18.66
CA ASP A 8 0.46 -0.98 -17.27
C ASP A 8 -0.73 -0.72 -16.33
N THR A 9 -0.97 -1.68 -15.44
CA THR A 9 -1.91 -1.57 -14.30
C THR A 9 -1.72 -0.31 -13.47
N ARG A 10 -0.49 0.21 -13.35
CA ARG A 10 -0.22 1.46 -12.64
C ARG A 10 -0.79 2.67 -13.37
N GLY A 11 -0.59 2.73 -14.69
CA GLY A 11 -1.13 3.81 -15.52
C GLY A 11 -2.65 3.80 -15.56
N GLN A 12 -3.27 2.62 -15.59
CA GLN A 12 -4.72 2.47 -15.50
C GLN A 12 -5.28 3.05 -14.20
N ARG A 13 -4.69 2.70 -13.04
CA ARG A 13 -5.13 3.25 -11.75
C ARG A 13 -4.97 4.75 -11.65
N VAL A 14 -3.89 5.31 -12.19
CA VAL A 14 -3.69 6.77 -12.22
C VAL A 14 -4.76 7.46 -13.05
N LEU A 15 -5.13 6.88 -14.20
CA LEU A 15 -6.23 7.40 -15.02
C LEU A 15 -7.58 7.28 -14.31
N GLU A 16 -7.86 6.14 -13.69
CA GLU A 16 -9.05 5.93 -12.87
C GLU A 16 -9.15 6.99 -11.77
N GLU A 17 -8.09 7.20 -11.00
CA GLU A 17 -8.04 8.22 -9.95
C GLU A 17 -8.27 9.64 -10.51
N LEU A 18 -7.72 9.94 -11.68
CA LEU A 18 -7.91 11.23 -12.34
C LEU A 18 -9.38 11.43 -12.73
N TYR A 19 -10.02 10.43 -13.33
CA TYR A 19 -11.44 10.48 -13.69
C TYR A 19 -12.34 10.58 -12.45
N GLU A 20 -12.03 9.85 -11.38
CA GLU A 20 -12.78 9.92 -10.12
C GLU A 20 -12.70 11.32 -9.50
N LYS A 21 -11.51 11.91 -9.44
CA LYS A 21 -11.31 13.28 -8.93
C LYS A 21 -12.02 14.31 -9.78
N GLU A 22 -11.96 14.17 -11.10
CA GLU A 22 -12.68 15.06 -12.03
C GLU A 22 -14.19 14.98 -11.79
N ASN A 23 -14.75 13.76 -11.73
CA ASN A 23 -16.17 13.55 -11.48
C ASN A 23 -16.61 14.13 -10.14
N VAL A 24 -15.83 13.92 -9.08
CA VAL A 24 -16.11 14.50 -7.76
C VAL A 24 -16.08 16.03 -7.80
N ALA A 25 -15.09 16.62 -8.46
CA ALA A 25 -14.99 18.07 -8.60
C ALA A 25 -16.18 18.66 -9.38
N GLN A 26 -16.57 18.01 -10.49
CA GLN A 26 -17.73 18.40 -11.28
C GLN A 26 -19.03 18.34 -10.46
N LEU A 27 -19.25 17.25 -9.71
CA LEU A 27 -20.41 17.09 -8.84
C LEU A 27 -20.43 18.12 -7.71
N GLN A 28 -19.29 18.36 -7.05
CA GLN A 28 -19.18 19.36 -6.00
C GLN A 28 -19.50 20.76 -6.53
N TRP A 29 -18.93 21.11 -7.68
CA TRP A 29 -19.21 22.39 -8.32
C TRP A 29 -20.68 22.55 -8.67
N PHE A 30 -21.30 21.51 -9.25
CA PHE A 30 -22.72 21.51 -9.58
C PHE A 30 -23.61 21.73 -8.34
N LEU A 31 -23.34 21.00 -7.25
CA LEU A 31 -24.11 21.12 -6.00
C LEU A 31 -23.95 22.49 -5.35
N LYS A 32 -22.72 23.03 -5.32
CA LYS A 32 -22.44 24.39 -4.82
C LYS A 32 -23.15 25.46 -5.63
N HIS A 33 -23.10 25.33 -6.95
CA HIS A 33 -23.77 26.26 -7.87
C HIS A 33 -25.29 26.22 -7.70
N TRP A 34 -25.87 25.02 -7.61
CA TRP A 34 -27.31 24.83 -7.37
C TRP A 34 -27.74 25.46 -6.03
N LYS A 35 -26.99 25.21 -4.95
CA LYS A 35 -27.25 25.79 -3.63
C LYS A 35 -27.16 27.31 -3.67
N ALA A 36 -26.08 27.84 -4.23
CA ALA A 36 -25.87 29.28 -4.30
C ALA A 36 -26.97 30.00 -5.11
N LYS A 37 -27.48 29.37 -6.17
CA LYS A 37 -28.62 29.88 -6.95
C LYS A 37 -29.94 29.85 -6.17
N LYS A 38 -30.14 28.83 -5.33
CA LYS A 38 -31.30 28.72 -4.44
C LYS A 38 -31.28 29.81 -3.36
N ASP A 39 -30.11 30.10 -2.80
CA ASP A 39 -29.93 31.10 -1.74
C ASP A 39 -30.05 32.54 -2.28
N ASN A 40 -29.62 32.80 -3.52
CA ASN A 40 -29.68 34.12 -4.17
C ASN A 40 -30.50 34.11 -5.46
N PRO A 41 -31.84 34.01 -5.40
CA PRO A 41 -32.68 34.04 -6.58
C PRO A 41 -32.56 35.40 -7.31
N GLY A 42 -32.30 35.36 -8.62
CA GLY A 42 -32.33 36.53 -9.51
C GLY A 42 -31.10 37.43 -9.51
N LYS A 43 -30.07 37.17 -8.69
CA LYS A 43 -28.80 37.91 -8.72
C LYS A 43 -27.76 37.16 -9.57
N PRO A 44 -26.91 37.84 -10.35
CA PRO A 44 -25.78 37.17 -11.01
C PRO A 44 -24.78 36.68 -9.95
N LEU A 45 -24.42 35.40 -10.01
CA LEU A 45 -23.47 34.80 -9.08
C LEU A 45 -22.03 35.01 -9.57
N SER A 46 -21.18 35.52 -8.68
CA SER A 46 -19.73 35.56 -8.89
C SER A 46 -19.12 34.17 -8.67
N PRO A 47 -18.09 33.76 -9.44
CA PRO A 47 -17.37 32.50 -9.22
C PRO A 47 -16.83 32.35 -7.78
N ALA A 48 -16.37 33.43 -7.15
CA ALA A 48 -15.89 33.41 -5.77
C ALA A 48 -16.99 33.02 -4.78
N ALA A 49 -18.19 33.60 -4.94
CA ALA A 49 -19.34 33.27 -4.11
C ALA A 49 -19.77 31.80 -4.25
N ILE A 50 -19.62 31.20 -5.45
CA ILE A 50 -19.91 29.77 -5.66
C ILE A 50 -18.87 28.88 -4.97
N ILE A 51 -17.60 29.28 -4.96
CA ILE A 51 -16.53 28.50 -4.33
C ILE A 51 -16.72 28.49 -2.80
N GLU A 52 -17.11 29.62 -2.22
CA GLU A 52 -17.34 29.81 -0.79
C GLU A 52 -18.58 29.08 -0.26
N THR A 53 -19.56 28.72 -1.11
CA THR A 53 -20.73 27.98 -0.62
C THR A 53 -20.36 26.56 -0.18
N PRO A 54 -20.92 26.11 0.97
CA PRO A 54 -20.72 24.74 1.43
C PRO A 54 -21.52 23.75 0.56
N VAL A 55 -21.01 22.53 0.44
CA VAL A 55 -21.71 21.45 -0.27
C VAL A 55 -22.97 21.08 0.54
N PRO A 56 -24.17 21.05 -0.08
CA PRO A 56 -25.41 20.67 0.61
C PRO A 56 -25.36 19.23 1.13
N PRO A 57 -26.00 18.94 2.28
CA PRO A 57 -26.11 17.57 2.78
C PRO A 57 -26.94 16.71 1.83
N ILE A 58 -26.60 15.42 1.75
CA ILE A 58 -27.21 14.47 0.83
C ILE A 58 -28.74 14.41 0.97
N ASN A 59 -29.26 14.65 2.19
CA ASN A 59 -30.69 14.64 2.49
C ASN A 59 -31.48 15.76 1.79
N GLU A 60 -30.84 16.88 1.44
CA GLU A 60 -31.47 17.99 0.71
C GLU A 60 -31.51 17.75 -0.80
N VAL A 61 -30.61 16.91 -1.31
CA VAL A 61 -30.40 16.69 -2.74
C VAL A 61 -31.17 15.47 -3.23
N LEU A 62 -31.16 14.39 -2.46
CA LEU A 62 -31.77 13.13 -2.85
C LEU A 62 -33.18 12.97 -2.28
N PRO A 63 -34.13 12.41 -3.05
CA PRO A 63 -35.44 12.05 -2.54
C PRO A 63 -35.33 10.93 -1.48
N HIS A 64 -36.23 10.97 -0.49
CA HIS A 64 -36.26 10.06 0.65
C HIS A 64 -36.21 8.56 0.25
N ASN A 65 -36.91 8.19 -0.84
CA ASN A 65 -36.95 6.82 -1.33
C ASN A 65 -35.58 6.29 -1.76
N LEU A 66 -34.70 7.16 -2.29
CA LEU A 66 -33.34 6.77 -2.66
C LEU A 66 -32.44 6.67 -1.42
N LEU A 67 -32.61 7.58 -0.45
CA LEU A 67 -31.87 7.52 0.82
C LEU A 67 -32.16 6.22 1.57
N GLN A 68 -33.43 5.82 1.60
CA GLN A 68 -33.83 4.55 2.21
C GLN A 68 -33.14 3.36 1.52
N LYS A 69 -33.16 3.30 0.18
CA LYS A 69 -32.46 2.25 -0.58
C LYS A 69 -30.94 2.21 -0.32
N ILE A 70 -30.30 3.38 -0.18
CA ILE A 70 -28.86 3.49 0.13
C ILE A 70 -28.59 2.97 1.55
N ASN A 71 -29.45 3.29 2.51
CA ASN A 71 -29.31 2.81 3.88
C ASN A 71 -29.52 1.29 3.97
N GLU A 72 -30.52 0.76 3.26
CA GLU A 72 -30.78 -0.68 3.16
C GLU A 72 -29.61 -1.43 2.50
N SER A 73 -29.00 -0.88 1.44
CA SER A 73 -27.84 -1.51 0.80
C SER A 73 -26.62 -1.50 1.71
N LYS A 74 -26.34 -0.40 2.42
CA LYS A 74 -25.27 -0.32 3.42
C LYS A 74 -25.47 -1.32 4.56
N GLN A 75 -26.70 -1.49 5.03
CA GLN A 75 -27.03 -2.49 6.06
C GLN A 75 -26.79 -3.90 5.55
N LYS A 76 -27.21 -4.21 4.31
CA LYS A 76 -26.96 -5.53 3.69
C LYS A 76 -25.48 -5.82 3.48
N THR A 77 -24.67 -4.84 3.09
CA THR A 77 -23.20 -5.04 2.95
C THR A 77 -22.53 -5.22 4.31
N ALA A 78 -22.95 -4.46 5.33
CA ALA A 78 -22.44 -4.60 6.69
C ALA A 78 -22.83 -5.96 7.29
N GLN A 79 -24.07 -6.43 7.08
CA GLN A 79 -24.51 -7.75 7.48
C GLN A 79 -23.72 -8.85 6.77
N LYS A 80 -23.51 -8.74 5.46
CA LYS A 80 -22.66 -9.69 4.72
C LYS A 80 -21.24 -9.74 5.27
N LEU A 81 -20.58 -8.59 5.51
CA LEU A 81 -19.25 -8.57 6.13
C LEU A 81 -19.24 -9.21 7.53
N ALA A 82 -20.28 -8.98 8.33
CA ALA A 82 -20.41 -9.58 9.65
C ALA A 82 -20.64 -11.09 9.57
N GLU A 83 -21.44 -11.57 8.61
CA GLU A 83 -21.68 -13.00 8.37
C GLU A 83 -20.41 -13.72 7.88
N THR A 84 -19.58 -13.09 7.03
CA THR A 84 -18.28 -13.65 6.65
C THR A 84 -17.34 -13.79 7.84
N SER A 85 -17.43 -12.92 8.85
CA SER A 85 -16.61 -13.00 10.06
C SER A 85 -17.07 -14.08 11.06
N VAL A 86 -18.30 -14.58 10.95
CA VAL A 86 -18.89 -15.55 11.91
C VAL A 86 -18.81 -16.99 11.41
N ASN A 87 -18.63 -17.23 10.10
CA ASN A 87 -18.64 -18.57 9.52
C ASN A 87 -17.26 -19.25 9.36
N GLU A 88 -16.19 -18.63 9.86
CA GLU A 88 -14.92 -19.34 10.08
C GLU A 88 -15.00 -20.13 11.38
N LYS A 89 -15.47 -21.37 11.29
CA LYS A 89 -15.41 -22.37 12.35
C LYS A 89 -13.95 -22.83 12.49
N PRO A 90 -13.25 -22.54 13.60
CA PRO A 90 -11.84 -22.89 13.73
C PRO A 90 -11.72 -24.32 14.27
N GLU A 91 -11.38 -25.27 13.40
CA GLU A 91 -10.82 -26.54 13.85
C GLU A 91 -9.30 -26.38 14.04
N SER A 92 -8.92 -26.38 15.32
CA SER A 92 -7.58 -26.57 15.88
C SER A 92 -6.54 -25.46 15.62
N LEU A 93 -6.20 -24.72 16.69
CA LEU A 93 -5.01 -24.94 17.51
C LEU A 93 -4.98 -23.91 18.66
N LYS A 94 -4.77 -24.41 19.88
CA LYS A 94 -4.59 -23.59 21.08
C LYS A 94 -3.29 -22.80 20.99
N GLY A 95 -3.38 -21.48 20.95
CA GLY A 95 -2.27 -20.55 21.09
C GLY A 95 -2.79 -19.13 20.95
N GLN A 96 -2.49 -18.28 21.91
CA GLN A 96 -2.81 -16.85 21.90
C GLN A 96 -2.31 -16.26 20.57
N ASP A 97 -3.09 -15.45 19.87
CA ASP A 97 -2.99 -14.01 20.00
C ASP A 97 -4.24 -13.35 19.41
N LYS A 98 -4.70 -12.28 20.06
CA LYS A 98 -5.56 -11.28 19.41
C LYS A 98 -4.80 -10.86 18.16
N GLU A 99 -5.36 -11.06 16.97
CA GLU A 99 -4.81 -10.51 15.73
C GLU A 99 -4.64 -9.00 15.94
N SER A 100 -3.43 -8.61 16.34
CA SER A 100 -3.06 -7.22 16.39
C SER A 100 -3.03 -6.78 14.94
N THR A 101 -3.99 -5.96 14.55
CA THR A 101 -4.09 -5.31 13.23
C THR A 101 -2.94 -4.32 12.99
N CYS A 102 -1.78 -4.54 13.61
CA CYS A 102 -0.62 -3.69 13.55
C CYS A 102 0.35 -4.29 12.55
N ASP A 103 0.75 -3.51 11.55
CA ASP A 103 1.67 -3.96 10.51
C ASP A 103 3.04 -4.43 11.08
N MET A 104 3.37 -4.02 12.31
CA MET A 104 4.62 -4.34 13.01
C MET A 104 4.43 -5.22 14.24
N TYR A 105 5.37 -6.14 14.45
CA TYR A 105 5.48 -6.89 15.70
C TYR A 105 5.91 -5.98 16.86
N PRO A 106 5.37 -6.18 18.07
CA PRO A 106 5.79 -5.43 19.25
C PRO A 106 7.29 -5.65 19.53
N PRO A 107 8.03 -4.59 19.94
CA PRO A 107 9.44 -4.72 20.28
C PRO A 107 9.63 -5.52 21.58
N ASP A 108 10.77 -6.19 21.71
CA ASP A 108 11.15 -6.88 22.93
C ASP A 108 11.15 -5.93 24.14
N PRO A 109 10.65 -6.32 25.33
CA PRO A 109 10.55 -5.43 26.48
C PRO A 109 11.88 -4.79 26.90
N GLN A 110 13.02 -5.46 26.69
CA GLN A 110 14.33 -4.88 27.00
C GLN A 110 14.65 -3.73 26.06
N THR A 111 14.40 -3.93 24.76
CA THR A 111 14.57 -2.85 23.77
C THR A 111 13.60 -1.70 24.04
N LEU A 112 12.36 -1.99 24.44
CA LEU A 112 11.37 -0.97 24.78
C LEU A 112 11.83 -0.10 25.95
N ARG A 113 12.44 -0.66 26.98
CA ARG A 113 12.97 0.10 28.12
C ARG A 113 13.99 1.17 27.70
N LEU A 114 14.76 0.94 26.64
CA LEU A 114 15.72 1.92 26.12
C LEU A 114 15.06 3.24 25.71
N LEU A 115 13.78 3.25 25.32
CA LEU A 115 13.07 4.49 25.01
C LEU A 115 13.02 5.47 26.18
N PHE A 116 13.00 4.94 27.41
CA PHE A 116 12.87 5.70 28.64
C PHE A 116 14.20 5.91 29.38
N ASP A 117 15.30 5.38 28.84
CA ASP A 117 16.61 5.50 29.45
C ASP A 117 17.38 6.71 28.88
N GLY A 118 17.37 7.83 29.60
CA GLY A 118 18.14 9.03 29.27
C GLY A 118 17.56 9.91 28.16
N ILE A 119 18.40 10.80 27.61
CA ILE A 119 18.00 11.85 26.66
C ILE A 119 18.60 11.58 25.28
N SER A 120 17.79 11.70 24.22
CA SER A 120 18.19 11.48 22.82
C SER A 120 19.39 12.30 22.36
N LYS A 121 19.55 13.53 22.90
CA LYS A 121 20.66 14.43 22.55
C LYS A 121 22.02 13.87 22.93
N GLU A 122 22.09 13.04 23.97
CA GLU A 122 23.30 12.36 24.44
C GLU A 122 23.49 10.99 23.78
N GLY A 123 22.66 10.66 22.78
CA GLY A 123 22.67 9.37 22.09
C GLY A 123 21.95 8.24 22.83
N LYS A 124 21.31 8.52 23.96
CA LYS A 124 20.50 7.57 24.74
C LYS A 124 19.02 7.61 24.32
N GLY A 125 18.13 6.94 25.04
CA GLY A 125 16.69 7.05 24.81
C GLY A 125 16.27 6.50 23.45
N ARG A 126 15.52 7.32 22.71
CA ARG A 126 15.01 6.99 21.36
C ARG A 126 16.12 6.66 20.36
N VAL A 127 17.26 7.35 20.43
CA VAL A 127 18.37 7.11 19.49
C VAL A 127 18.93 5.70 19.69
N GLN A 128 19.13 5.31 20.95
CA GLN A 128 19.61 3.98 21.29
C GLN A 128 18.57 2.89 20.94
N TYR A 129 17.29 3.15 21.22
CA TYR A 129 16.20 2.26 20.80
C TYR A 129 16.21 2.00 19.30
N LEU A 130 16.26 3.05 18.48
CA LEU A 130 16.24 2.91 17.02
C LEU A 130 17.47 2.17 16.50
N ARG A 131 18.65 2.41 17.10
CA ARG A 131 19.88 1.68 16.75
C ARG A 131 19.73 0.18 17.02
N GLU A 132 19.26 -0.21 18.20
CA GLU A 132 19.05 -1.62 18.54
C GLU A 132 17.95 -2.25 17.67
N ARG A 133 16.82 -1.57 17.50
CA ARG A 133 15.71 -2.03 16.65
C ARG A 133 16.11 -2.20 15.19
N ASN A 134 17.01 -1.37 14.68
CA ASN A 134 17.49 -1.45 13.29
C ASN A 134 18.42 -2.62 13.01
N LYS A 135 19.04 -3.24 14.03
CA LYS A 135 19.86 -4.46 13.85
C LYS A 135 19.00 -5.66 13.44
N LEU A 136 17.71 -5.66 13.76
CA LEU A 136 16.78 -6.72 13.40
C LEU A 136 16.41 -6.63 11.91
N ASN A 137 16.29 -7.80 11.28
CA ASN A 137 15.83 -7.93 9.90
C ASN A 137 14.40 -7.40 9.75
N VAL A 138 14.05 -6.94 8.55
CA VAL A 138 12.73 -6.37 8.27
C VAL A 138 11.62 -7.41 8.49
N GLU A 139 11.88 -8.66 8.11
CA GLU A 139 10.98 -9.81 8.31
C GLU A 139 10.67 -10.12 9.77
N GLN A 140 11.59 -9.78 10.68
CA GLN A 140 11.37 -9.96 12.13
C GLN A 140 10.60 -8.79 12.75
N LYS A 141 10.48 -7.67 12.03
CA LYS A 141 9.85 -6.44 12.49
C LYS A 141 8.43 -6.27 11.97
N PHE A 142 8.17 -6.76 10.77
CA PHE A 142 6.90 -6.58 10.06
C PHE A 142 6.30 -7.94 9.71
N GLN A 143 4.99 -8.06 9.82
CA GLN A 143 4.28 -9.28 9.45
C GLN A 143 4.26 -9.49 7.93
N TYR A 144 4.22 -8.40 7.16
CA TYR A 144 4.23 -8.41 5.70
C TYR A 144 5.04 -7.22 5.14
N PRO A 145 5.54 -7.32 3.89
CA PRO A 145 6.26 -6.21 3.26
C PRO A 145 5.29 -5.05 2.96
N ILE A 146 5.46 -3.94 3.68
CA ILE A 146 4.62 -2.74 3.48
C ILE A 146 5.06 -1.94 2.26
N ALA A 147 6.37 -1.84 2.04
CA ALA A 147 6.95 -1.06 0.94
C ALA A 147 7.33 -1.95 -0.25
N SER A 148 7.28 -1.38 -1.46
CA SER A 148 7.67 -2.08 -2.68
C SER A 148 9.13 -2.55 -2.66
N SER A 149 10.00 -1.83 -1.97
CA SER A 149 11.41 -2.22 -1.78
C SER A 149 11.57 -3.43 -0.86
N MET A 150 10.63 -3.69 0.04
CA MET A 150 10.67 -4.85 0.96
C MET A 150 10.23 -6.14 0.25
N ILE A 151 9.44 -6.04 -0.82
CA ILE A 151 8.99 -7.21 -1.59
C ILE A 151 10.20 -7.95 -2.16
N TYR A 152 11.20 -7.20 -2.63
CA TYR A 152 12.41 -7.79 -3.18
C TYR A 152 13.28 -8.36 -2.07
N GLY A 153 13.42 -9.68 -2.03
CA GLY A 153 14.24 -10.37 -1.03
C GLY A 153 13.49 -10.80 0.24
N TRP A 154 12.17 -10.59 0.32
CA TRP A 154 11.36 -11.07 1.44
C TRP A 154 11.35 -12.61 1.52
N GLY A 155 11.62 -13.16 2.69
CA GLY A 155 11.77 -14.59 2.96
C GLY A 155 13.13 -15.16 2.59
N ASN A 156 14.03 -14.36 1.99
CA ASN A 156 15.33 -14.86 1.53
C ASN A 156 16.44 -14.73 2.59
N THR A 157 16.16 -14.18 3.77
CA THR A 157 17.15 -14.02 4.84
C THR A 157 17.74 -15.37 5.28
N ALA A 158 16.94 -16.43 5.36
CA ALA A 158 17.41 -17.77 5.70
C ALA A 158 18.37 -18.32 4.63
N LEU A 159 18.08 -18.08 3.35
CA LEU A 159 18.95 -18.46 2.23
C LEU A 159 20.29 -17.71 2.30
N LEU A 160 20.24 -16.41 2.61
CA LEU A 160 21.41 -15.55 2.75
C LEU A 160 22.24 -15.84 4.00
N THR A 161 21.66 -16.44 5.03
CA THR A 161 22.37 -16.83 6.27
C THR A 161 23.04 -18.20 6.08
N ASN A 162 22.39 -19.10 5.34
CA ASN A 162 22.89 -20.44 5.05
C ASN A 162 23.94 -20.45 3.94
N SER A 163 23.82 -19.54 2.96
CA SER A 163 24.99 -19.13 2.21
C SER A 163 25.86 -18.33 3.17
N GLY A 164 27.01 -18.86 3.62
CA GLY A 164 27.92 -18.08 4.47
C GLY A 164 28.30 -16.73 3.82
N PRO A 165 29.16 -15.90 4.43
CA PRO A 165 29.62 -14.64 3.85
C PRO A 165 30.49 -14.88 2.60
N GLN A 166 29.86 -15.36 1.54
CA GLN A 166 30.33 -15.44 0.18
C GLN A 166 29.80 -14.19 -0.53
N GLN A 167 29.95 -13.03 0.12
CA GLN A 167 30.29 -11.85 -0.67
C GLN A 167 31.69 -12.12 -1.20
N ASN A 168 31.75 -12.94 -2.25
CA ASN A 168 32.96 -13.12 -3.00
C ASN A 168 33.39 -11.71 -3.36
N ARG A 169 34.59 -11.32 -2.90
CA ARG A 169 35.23 -10.03 -3.23
C ARG A 169 35.18 -9.75 -4.75
N HIS A 170 35.05 -10.82 -5.53
CA HIS A 170 34.97 -10.90 -6.99
C HIS A 170 33.59 -11.36 -7.50
N GLY A 171 32.49 -11.12 -6.78
CA GLY A 171 31.15 -11.59 -7.18
C GLY A 171 30.71 -11.11 -8.56
N ARG A 172 31.14 -9.90 -8.97
CA ARG A 172 30.94 -9.37 -10.33
C ARG A 172 31.78 -10.11 -11.37
N GLU A 173 33.04 -10.41 -11.06
CA GLU A 173 33.93 -11.16 -11.96
C GLU A 173 33.41 -12.59 -12.15
N ARG A 174 32.88 -13.24 -11.10
CA ARG A 174 32.31 -14.59 -11.20
C ARG A 174 31.10 -14.65 -12.13
N VAL A 175 30.23 -13.64 -12.11
CA VAL A 175 29.10 -13.55 -13.07
C VAL A 175 29.63 -13.41 -14.49
N ILE A 176 30.66 -12.58 -14.71
CA ILE A 176 31.28 -12.41 -16.03
C ILE A 176 31.94 -13.71 -16.50
N GLU A 177 32.73 -14.36 -15.64
CA GLU A 177 33.37 -15.64 -15.91
C GLU A 177 32.34 -16.70 -16.30
N GLU A 178 31.27 -16.87 -15.53
CA GLU A 178 30.25 -17.89 -15.78
C GLU A 178 29.41 -17.61 -17.03
N SER A 179 29.17 -16.34 -17.34
CA SER A 179 28.34 -15.93 -18.49
C SER A 179 29.13 -15.95 -19.80
N PHE A 180 30.35 -15.40 -19.79
CA PHE A 180 31.13 -15.16 -21.00
C PHE A 180 32.16 -16.24 -21.29
N TYR A 181 32.68 -16.94 -20.28
CA TYR A 181 33.77 -17.89 -20.44
C TYR A 181 33.34 -19.32 -20.10
N ARG A 182 33.42 -20.22 -21.08
CA ARG A 182 33.19 -21.66 -20.88
C ARG A 182 34.53 -22.34 -20.57
N ARG A 183 34.52 -23.33 -19.68
CA ARG A 183 35.72 -24.12 -19.31
C ARG A 183 36.29 -24.92 -20.49
N THR A 184 35.46 -25.22 -21.49
CA THR A 184 35.84 -25.86 -22.74
C THR A 184 35.50 -24.92 -23.90
N GLY A 185 36.50 -24.59 -24.73
CA GLY A 185 36.38 -23.66 -25.85
C GLY A 185 35.66 -24.22 -27.06
N ILE A 186 34.61 -25.03 -26.86
CA ILE A 186 33.81 -25.59 -27.95
C ILE A 186 32.98 -24.43 -28.52
N PRO A 187 33.19 -24.03 -29.80
CA PRO A 187 32.40 -23.00 -30.41
C PRO A 187 30.95 -23.48 -30.56
N PHE A 188 29.99 -22.58 -30.31
CA PHE A 188 28.59 -22.83 -30.63
C PHE A 188 28.46 -22.97 -32.14
N ILE A 189 28.20 -24.19 -32.62
CA ILE A 189 27.68 -24.39 -33.98
C ILE A 189 26.22 -23.97 -33.90
N HIS A 190 25.94 -22.71 -34.18
CA HIS A 190 24.56 -22.23 -34.26
C HIS A 190 23.96 -22.77 -35.57
N CYS A 191 22.91 -23.59 -35.45
CA CYS A 191 22.06 -24.09 -36.53
C CYS A 191 22.64 -25.19 -37.45
N GLU A 192 23.03 -26.36 -36.92
CA GLU A 192 23.16 -27.59 -37.73
C GLU A 192 21.94 -28.54 -37.63
N GLU A 193 21.06 -28.38 -36.65
CA GLU A 193 19.85 -29.23 -36.47
C GLU A 193 18.53 -28.47 -36.70
N MET A 194 18.43 -27.70 -37.79
CA MET A 194 17.14 -27.18 -38.31
C MET A 194 16.96 -27.46 -39.81
N ILE A 195 17.29 -28.66 -40.27
CA ILE A 195 16.78 -29.26 -41.52
C ILE A 195 16.39 -30.71 -41.23
#